data_AF-A0A7X8X5I4-F1
#
_entry.id   AF-A0A7X8X5I4-F1
#
_cell.length_a   1.000
_cell.length_b   1.000
_cell.length_c   1.000
_cell.angle_alpha   90.00
_cell.angle_beta   90.00
_cell.angle_gamma   90.00
#
_symmetry.space_group_name_H-M   'P 1'
#
loop_
_entity.id
_entity.type
_entity.pdbx_description
1 polymer ?
#
loop_
_entity_poly.entity_id
_entity_poly.type
_entity_poly.pdbx_seq_one_letter_code
_entity_poly.pdbx_strand_id
1 'polypeptide(L)'
;MRIKLIGCASIMNEIRWIGIPENTDCEFLDFNFHANPVMLHKKLQQIIDESQDYDLIILTNSRCSNILIDLVSPNVPLLFPRTHDCIGLLLGSNKRHMEFLQKDSAVYYFSQGWLDYGRSPYAEFLEYEQK
;
A
#
# COMPACT_ATOMS: atom_id res chain seq x y z
N MET A 1 22.72 4.96 -6.80
CA MET A 1 21.46 5.40 -6.18
C MET A 1 20.92 4.24 -5.35
N ARG A 2 20.82 4.34 -4.02
CA ARG A 2 20.17 3.35 -3.15
C ARG A 2 18.71 3.75 -2.96
N ILE A 3 17.79 2.82 -3.17
CA ILE A 3 16.36 3.06 -3.07
C ILE A 3 15.80 2.24 -1.90
N LYS A 4 15.01 2.87 -1.03
CA LYS A 4 14.14 2.16 -0.08
C LYS A 4 12.75 2.08 -0.70
N LEU A 5 12.20 0.89 -0.87
CA LEU A 5 10.80 0.71 -1.28
C LEU A 5 9.99 0.17 -0.10
N ILE A 6 8.94 0.88 0.28
CA ILE A 6 8.02 0.49 1.34
C ILE A 6 6.64 0.25 0.71
N GLY A 7 6.03 -0.89 1.03
CA GLY A 7 4.74 -1.28 0.47
C GLY A 7 3.93 -2.19 1.38
N CYS A 8 2.72 -2.54 0.94
CA CYS A 8 1.93 -3.58 1.57
C CYS A 8 2.28 -4.95 0.97
N ALA A 9 2.18 -6.02 1.75
CA ALA A 9 2.26 -7.40 1.25
C ALA A 9 1.27 -7.66 0.08
N SER A 10 0.10 -7.00 0.06
CA SER A 10 -0.92 -7.20 -1.00
C SER A 10 -0.54 -6.72 -2.40
N ILE A 11 0.55 -5.96 -2.54
CA ILE A 11 1.08 -5.48 -3.84
C ILE A 11 2.48 -6.03 -4.13
N MET A 12 3.00 -6.87 -3.24
CA MET A 12 4.34 -7.44 -3.33
C MET A 12 4.51 -8.28 -4.59
N ASN A 13 3.46 -9.00 -5.01
CA ASN A 13 3.50 -9.87 -6.18
C ASN A 13 3.72 -9.04 -7.45
N GLU A 14 3.01 -7.92 -7.59
CA GLU A 14 3.10 -7.01 -8.73
C GLU A 14 4.47 -6.33 -8.79
N ILE A 15 5.02 -5.90 -7.64
CA ILE A 15 6.35 -5.28 -7.58
C ILE A 15 7.44 -6.28 -7.94
N ARG A 16 7.37 -7.51 -7.41
CA ARG A 16 8.30 -8.58 -7.76
C ARG A 16 8.20 -8.95 -9.24
N TRP A 17 6.99 -8.95 -9.80
CA TRP A 17 6.75 -9.26 -11.20
C TRP A 17 7.39 -8.24 -12.15
N ILE A 18 7.31 -6.94 -11.82
CA ILE A 18 7.93 -5.86 -12.61
C ILE A 18 9.47 -5.96 -12.55
N GLY A 19 10.01 -6.56 -11.50
CA GLY A 19 11.43 -6.69 -11.26
C GLY A 19 11.95 -5.61 -10.32
N ILE A 20 12.64 -6.06 -9.26
CA ILE A 20 13.23 -5.17 -8.26
C ILE A 20 14.70 -4.96 -8.65
N PRO A 21 15.14 -3.72 -8.91
CA PRO A 21 16.54 -3.43 -9.18
C PRO A 21 17.44 -3.82 -8.00
N GLU A 22 18.67 -4.27 -8.26
CA GLU A 22 19.62 -4.72 -7.21
C GLU A 22 19.92 -3.66 -6.14
N ASN A 23 19.79 -2.38 -6.49
CA ASN A 23 20.00 -1.23 -5.62
C ASN A 23 18.75 -0.82 -4.81
N THR A 24 17.74 -1.68 -4.72
CA THR A 24 16.45 -1.41 -4.06
C THR A 24 16.22 -2.35 -2.89
N ASP A 25 16.17 -1.78 -1.69
CA ASP A 25 15.82 -2.48 -0.46
C ASP A 25 14.31 -2.40 -0.23
N CYS A 26 13.62 -3.53 -0.32
CA CYS A 26 12.17 -3.62 -0.17
C CYS A 26 11.75 -3.99 1.26
N GLU A 27 10.77 -3.27 1.81
CA GLU A 27 10.08 -3.61 3.05
C GLU A 27 8.57 -3.67 2.80
N PHE A 28 7.99 -4.86 2.99
CA PHE A 28 6.56 -5.11 2.81
C PHE A 28 5.89 -5.26 4.17
N LEU A 29 5.00 -4.33 4.49
CA LEU A 29 4.21 -4.32 5.71
C LEU A 29 3.05 -5.32 5.63
N ASP A 30 2.74 -5.90 6.78
CA ASP A 30 1.62 -6.82 6.95
C ASP A 30 0.30 -6.15 6.52
N PHE A 31 -0.55 -6.90 5.83
CA PHE A 31 -1.84 -6.39 5.37
C PHE A 31 -2.73 -5.89 6.52
N ASN A 32 -2.64 -6.50 7.70
CA ASN A 32 -3.45 -6.18 8.87
C ASN A 32 -3.28 -4.74 9.36
N PHE A 33 -2.19 -4.06 8.98
CA PHE A 33 -2.04 -2.62 9.26
C PHE A 33 -3.17 -1.76 8.67
N HIS A 34 -3.90 -2.22 7.64
CA HIS A 34 -5.09 -1.53 7.12
C HIS A 34 -6.21 -1.39 8.16
N ALA A 35 -6.31 -2.33 9.11
CA ALA A 35 -7.29 -2.26 10.20
C ALA A 35 -6.94 -1.18 11.25
N ASN A 36 -5.70 -0.66 11.24
CA ASN A 36 -5.26 0.37 12.16
C ASN A 36 -4.39 1.44 11.46
N PRO A 37 -5.01 2.41 10.78
CA PRO A 37 -4.32 3.47 10.04
C PRO A 37 -3.33 4.30 10.89
N VAL A 38 -3.63 4.51 12.17
CA VAL A 38 -2.75 5.24 13.10
C VAL A 38 -1.45 4.47 13.33
N MET A 39 -1.55 3.16 13.52
CA MET A 39 -0.38 2.31 13.69
C MET A 39 0.42 2.20 12.39
N LEU A 40 -0.26 2.07 11.25
CA LEU A 40 0.38 2.07 9.93
C LEU A 40 1.17 3.37 9.70
N HIS A 41 0.56 4.52 9.96
CA HIS A 41 1.22 5.82 9.84
C HIS A 41 2.49 5.90 10.69
N LYS A 42 2.42 5.52 11.99
CA LYS A 42 3.59 5.49 12.87
C LYS A 42 4.68 4.56 12.36
N LYS A 43 4.31 3.38 11.85
CA LYS A 43 5.27 2.41 11.31
C LYS A 43 5.94 2.94 10.04
N LEU A 44 5.19 3.59 9.15
CA LEU A 44 5.76 4.24 7.96
C LEU A 44 6.74 5.35 8.35
N GLN A 45 6.37 6.24 9.28
CA GLN A 45 7.25 7.30 9.75
C GLN A 45 8.53 6.72 10.36
N GLN A 46 8.44 5.69 11.19
CA GLN A 46 9.62 5.01 11.75
C GLN A 46 10.56 4.51 10.65
N ILE A 47 10.04 3.83 9.62
CA ILE A 47 10.89 3.30 8.54
C ILE A 47 11.50 4.44 7.74
N ILE A 48 10.77 5.53 7.51
CA ILE A 48 11.28 6.74 6.86
C ILE A 48 12.43 7.33 7.67
N ASP A 49 12.27 7.50 8.99
CA ASP A 49 13.30 8.03 9.89
C ASP A 49 14.56 7.16 9.91
N GLU A 50 14.41 5.84 9.78
CA GLU A 50 15.51 4.87 9.71
C GLU A 50 16.18 4.82 8.31
N SER A 51 15.54 5.35 7.28
CA SER A 51 15.98 5.26 5.87
C SER A 51 16.63 6.55 5.36
N GLN A 52 17.23 7.35 6.23
CA GLN A 52 17.80 8.66 5.87
C GLN A 52 19.16 8.60 5.15
N ASP A 53 19.74 7.41 5.01
CA ASP A 53 20.98 7.16 4.27
C ASP A 53 20.73 6.76 2.79
N TYR A 54 19.46 6.63 2.37
CA TYR A 54 19.08 6.32 0.99
C TYR A 54 19.01 7.57 0.11
N ASP A 55 19.00 7.37 -1.21
CA ASP A 55 18.86 8.46 -2.18
C ASP A 55 17.38 8.74 -2.52
N LEU A 56 16.50 7.76 -2.31
CA LEU A 56 15.07 7.84 -2.59
C LEU A 56 14.28 6.85 -1.73
N ILE A 57 13.15 7.29 -1.17
CA ILE A 57 12.16 6.39 -0.54
C ILE A 57 10.90 6.35 -1.41
N ILE A 58 10.54 5.16 -1.87
CA ILE A 58 9.32 4.91 -2.63
C ILE A 58 8.27 4.30 -1.70
N LEU A 59 7.12 4.96 -1.56
CA LEU A 59 5.95 4.40 -0.89
C LEU A 59 4.96 3.93 -1.96
N THR A 60 4.60 2.66 -1.88
CA THR A 60 3.58 2.09 -2.78
C THR A 60 2.22 2.01 -2.10
N ASN A 61 2.16 2.26 -0.79
CA ASN A 61 0.93 2.67 -0.12
C ASN A 61 0.49 4.04 -0.67
N SER A 62 -0.72 4.12 -1.22
CA SER A 62 -1.34 5.37 -1.66
C SER A 62 -2.09 6.05 -0.50
N ARG A 63 -2.92 7.05 -0.78
CA ARG A 63 -3.67 7.83 0.24
C ARG A 63 -4.81 7.07 0.94
N CYS A 64 -4.77 5.73 1.02
CA CYS A 64 -5.78 4.97 1.76
C CYS A 64 -5.82 5.44 3.22
N SER A 65 -7.01 5.79 3.71
CA SER A 65 -7.21 6.30 5.09
C SER A 65 -6.30 7.47 5.48
N ASN A 66 -5.83 8.26 4.51
CA ASN A 66 -4.93 9.40 4.72
C ASN A 66 -3.61 9.07 5.46
N ILE A 67 -3.15 7.82 5.42
CA ILE A 67 -1.93 7.37 6.13
C ILE A 67 -0.65 8.09 5.72
N LEU A 68 -0.63 8.72 4.53
CA LEU A 68 0.50 9.51 4.04
C LEU A 68 0.52 10.96 4.51
N ILE A 69 -0.59 11.47 5.06
CA ILE A 69 -0.64 12.85 5.56
C ILE A 69 0.36 12.99 6.72
N ASP A 70 1.10 14.10 6.74
CA ASP A 70 2.11 14.44 7.76
C ASP A 70 3.31 13.49 7.86
N LEU A 71 3.53 12.60 6.88
CA LEU A 71 4.81 11.92 6.75
C LEU A 71 5.90 12.92 6.34
N VAL A 72 7.02 12.90 7.07
CA VAL A 72 8.15 13.81 6.85
C VAL A 72 9.42 13.01 6.65
N SER A 73 10.22 13.43 5.67
CA SER A 73 11.58 12.93 5.47
C SER A 73 12.52 14.13 5.35
N PRO A 74 13.45 14.34 6.28
CA PRO A 74 14.28 15.54 6.31
C PRO A 74 15.30 15.61 5.16
N ASN A 75 15.89 14.46 4.77
CA ASN A 75 17.00 14.44 3.83
C ASN A 75 16.71 13.68 2.53
N VAL A 76 15.76 12.74 2.56
CA VAL A 76 15.52 11.81 1.46
C VAL A 76 14.17 12.10 0.80
N PRO A 77 14.11 12.29 -0.54
CA PRO A 77 12.84 12.53 -1.21
C PRO A 77 11.90 11.32 -1.06
N LEU A 78 10.62 11.62 -0.84
CA LEU A 78 9.54 10.64 -0.86
C LEU A 78 8.88 10.62 -2.25
N LEU A 79 8.77 9.44 -2.85
CA LEU A 79 8.04 9.20 -4.10
C LEU A 79 6.88 8.26 -3.83
N PHE A 80 5.69 8.62 -4.28
CA PHE A 80 4.50 7.80 -4.15
C PHE A 80 3.57 8.00 -5.33
N PRO A 81 2.73 7.00 -5.66
CA PRO A 81 1.83 7.08 -6.79
C PRO A 81 0.80 8.20 -6.62
N ARG A 82 0.48 8.88 -7.72
CA ARG A 82 -0.59 9.88 -7.78
C ARG A 82 -1.97 9.22 -7.89
N THR A 83 -2.25 8.26 -7.02
CA THR A 83 -3.55 7.56 -6.94
C THR A 83 -4.24 7.80 -5.60
N HIS A 84 -5.57 7.66 -5.57
CA HIS A 84 -6.34 7.80 -4.33
C HIS A 84 -6.00 6.68 -3.33
N ASP A 85 -5.83 5.47 -3.83
CA ASP A 85 -5.54 4.28 -3.04
C ASP A 85 -4.77 3.23 -3.89
N CYS A 86 -4.48 2.09 -3.26
CA CYS A 86 -3.80 0.97 -3.90
C CYS A 86 -4.69 0.30 -4.98
N ILE A 87 -6.01 0.45 -4.91
CA ILE A 87 -6.93 -0.06 -5.95
C ILE A 87 -6.71 0.73 -7.25
N GLY A 88 -6.69 2.06 -7.17
CA GLY A 88 -6.38 2.93 -8.30
C GLY A 88 -4.98 2.68 -8.88
N LEU A 89 -4.00 2.34 -8.02
CA LEU A 89 -2.66 1.94 -8.45
C LEU A 89 -2.69 0.64 -9.26
N LEU A 90 -3.32 -0.41 -8.73
CA LEU A 90 -3.40 -1.72 -9.39
C LEU A 90 -4.22 -1.68 -10.68
N LEU A 91 -5.26 -0.83 -10.75
CA LEU A 91 -6.02 -0.59 -11.97
C LEU A 91 -5.26 0.28 -12.99
N GLY A 92 -4.16 0.91 -12.58
CA GLY A 92 -3.33 1.79 -13.39
C GLY A 92 -3.89 3.21 -13.59
N SER A 93 -5.02 3.56 -12.96
CA SER A 93 -5.61 4.90 -13.09
C SER A 93 -6.73 5.16 -12.08
N ASN A 94 -6.75 6.37 -11.49
CA ASN A 94 -7.91 6.90 -10.76
C ASN A 94 -9.16 6.96 -11.65
N LYS A 95 -9.01 7.29 -12.94
CA LYS A 95 -10.14 7.36 -13.88
C LYS A 95 -10.82 6.00 -13.98
N ARG A 96 -10.03 4.94 -14.17
CA ARG A 96 -10.54 3.56 -14.26
C ARG A 96 -11.19 3.13 -12.95
N HIS A 97 -10.59 3.49 -11.81
CA HIS A 97 -11.21 3.23 -10.50
C HIS A 97 -12.60 3.89 -10.41
N MET A 98 -12.71 5.18 -10.77
CA MET A 98 -13.98 5.90 -10.77
C MET A 98 -15.02 5.34 -11.75
N GLU A 99 -14.59 4.83 -12.92
CA GLU A 99 -15.49 4.17 -13.88
C GLU A 99 -16.16 2.92 -13.29
N PHE A 100 -15.41 2.12 -12.53
CA PHE A 100 -15.98 0.97 -11.81
C PHE A 100 -16.97 1.42 -10.74
N LEU A 101 -16.60 2.39 -9.89
CA LEU A 101 -17.46 2.90 -8.82
C LEU A 101 -18.76 3.56 -9.34
N GLN A 102 -18.68 4.27 -10.46
CA GLN A 102 -19.86 4.90 -11.09
C GLN A 102 -20.79 3.88 -11.74
N LYS A 103 -20.23 2.79 -12.27
CA LYS A 103 -21.02 1.71 -12.85
C LYS A 103 -21.73 0.89 -11.77
N ASP A 104 -21.03 0.60 -10.67
CA ASP A 104 -21.59 -0.12 -9.53
C ASP A 104 -20.79 0.20 -8.25
N SER A 105 -21.44 0.85 -7.28
CA SER A 105 -20.83 1.15 -5.99
C SER A 105 -20.59 -0.09 -5.12
N ALA A 106 -21.19 -1.23 -5.45
CA ALA A 106 -21.05 -2.51 -4.73
C ALA A 106 -19.95 -3.42 -5.33
N VAL A 107 -19.09 -2.87 -6.19
CA VAL A 107 -17.96 -3.60 -6.78
C VAL A 107 -16.95 -4.04 -5.71
N TYR A 108 -16.52 -5.30 -5.80
CA TYR A 108 -15.45 -5.84 -4.97
C TYR A 108 -14.14 -5.88 -5.76
N TYR A 109 -13.03 -5.54 -5.11
CA TYR A 109 -11.68 -5.59 -5.68
C TYR A 109 -10.85 -6.66 -4.98
N PHE A 110 -10.47 -7.71 -5.71
CA PHE A 110 -9.57 -8.76 -5.21
C PHE A 110 -8.36 -8.88 -6.13
N SER A 111 -7.21 -8.39 -5.68
CA SER A 111 -5.93 -8.81 -6.25
C SER A 111 -5.52 -10.15 -5.64
N GLN A 112 -4.61 -10.86 -6.30
CA GLN A 112 -4.05 -12.09 -5.73
C GLN A 112 -3.40 -11.81 -4.36
N GLY A 113 -2.64 -10.72 -4.22
CA GLY A 113 -2.07 -10.36 -2.92
C GLY A 113 -3.11 -10.02 -1.85
N TRP A 114 -4.29 -9.52 -2.20
CA TRP A 114 -5.38 -9.38 -1.22
C TRP A 114 -5.88 -10.74 -0.74
N LEU A 115 -6.05 -11.70 -1.65
CA LEU A 115 -6.52 -13.04 -1.30
C LEU A 115 -5.48 -13.82 -0.47
N ASP A 116 -4.20 -13.64 -0.78
CA ASP A 116 -3.10 -14.35 -0.12
C ASP A 116 -2.78 -13.79 1.28
N TYR A 117 -2.83 -12.47 1.45
CA TYR A 117 -2.36 -11.80 2.68
C TYR A 117 -3.46 -11.05 3.44
N GLY A 118 -4.59 -10.78 2.80
CA GLY A 118 -5.72 -10.08 3.39
C GLY A 118 -6.77 -11.01 3.96
N ARG A 119 -7.86 -10.40 4.45
CA ARG A 119 -9.04 -11.15 4.90
C ARG A 119 -10.00 -11.28 3.73
N SER A 120 -10.49 -12.50 3.50
CA SER A 120 -11.57 -12.70 2.54
C SER A 120 -12.89 -12.18 3.16
N PRO A 121 -13.82 -11.63 2.35
CA PRO A 121 -15.12 -11.20 2.88
C PRO A 121 -15.85 -12.33 3.60
N TYR A 122 -15.65 -13.57 3.16
CA TYR A 122 -16.24 -14.74 3.81
C TYR A 122 -15.63 -14.99 5.20
N ALA A 123 -14.30 -14.87 5.36
CA ALA A 123 -13.67 -14.98 6.66
C ALA A 123 -14.16 -13.86 7.61
N GLU A 124 -14.28 -12.63 7.13
CA GLU A 124 -14.84 -11.53 7.93
C GLU A 124 -16.30 -11.76 8.32
N PHE A 125 -17.12 -12.24 7.37
CA PHE A 125 -18.51 -12.61 7.63
C PHE A 125 -18.63 -13.65 8.76
N LEU A 126 -17.83 -14.72 8.70
CA LEU A 126 -17.83 -15.76 9.73
C LEU A 126 -17.40 -15.23 11.11
N GLU A 127 -16.47 -14.27 11.17
CA GLU A 127 -16.09 -13.61 12.44
C GLU A 127 -17.24 -12.79 13.02
N TYR A 128 -18.04 -12.14 12.18
CA TYR A 128 -19.19 -11.35 12.63
C TYR A 128 -20.36 -12.23 13.10
N GLU A 129 -20.62 -13.38 12.46
CA GLU A 129 -21.67 -14.30 12.91
C GLU A 129 -21.34 -14.98 14.25
N GLN A 130 -20.06 -15.09 14.61
CA GLN A 130 -19.62 -15.68 15.87
C GLN A 130 -19.67 -14.72 17.07
N LYS A 131 -20.02 -13.44 16.86
CA LYS A 131 -20.19 -12.42 17.90
C LYS A 131 -21.65 -12.10 18.16
#